data_AF-S2RAH0-F1
#
_entry.id   AF-S2RAH0-F1
#
_cell.length_a   1.000
_cell.length_b   1.000
_cell.length_c   1.000
_cell.angle_alpha   90.00
_cell.angle_beta   90.00
_cell.angle_gamma   90.00
#
_symmetry.space_group_name_H-M   'P 1'
#
loop_
_entity.id
_entity.type
_entity.pdbx_description
1 polymer ?
#
loop_
_entity_poly.entity_id
_entity_poly.type
_entity_poly.pdbx_seq_one_letter_code
_entity_poly.pdbx_strand_id
1 'polypeptide(L)' 'MAKYDLIAATGCATGIAHTYMAQEALEQAAKKMGLTIKVETHGQTGV' A
#
# COMPACT_ATOMS: atom_id res chain seq x y z
N MET A 1 -3.08 -9.11 -19.25
CA MET A 1 -3.35 -7.90 -18.44
C MET A 1 -3.33 -8.31 -16.99
N ALA A 2 -2.34 -7.85 -16.21
CA ALA A 2 -2.30 -8.15 -14.77
C ALA A 2 -3.50 -7.45 -14.11
N LYS A 3 -4.52 -8.23 -13.74
CA LYS A 3 -5.74 -7.73 -13.12
C LYS A 3 -5.47 -7.67 -11.62
N TYR A 4 -5.11 -6.49 -11.13
CA TYR A 4 -5.07 -6.23 -9.69
C TYR A 4 -6.49 -5.87 -9.26
N ASP A 5 -7.02 -6.58 -8.27
CA ASP A 5 -8.36 -6.32 -7.74
C ASP A 5 -8.40 -5.02 -6.93
N LEU A 6 -7.27 -4.64 -6.34
CA LEU A 6 -7.11 -3.41 -5.60
C LEU A 6 -5.76 -2.74 -5.94
N ILE A 7 -5.79 -1.42 -6.09
CA ILE A 7 -4.58 -0.60 -6.16
C ILE A 7 -4.71 0.45 -5.06
N ALA A 8 -3.69 0.60 -4.24
CA ALA A 8 -3.65 1.60 -3.18
C ALA A 8 -2.34 2.39 -3.27
N ALA A 9 -2.40 3.65 -2.87
CA ALA A 9 -1.21 4.46 -2.65
C ALA A 9 -1.21 4.90 -1.19
N THR A 10 -0.09 4.73 -0.50
CA THR A 10 0.06 5.21 0.88
C THR A 10 1.08 6.32 0.90
N GLY A 11 0.81 7.39 1.63
CA GLY A 11 1.77 8.49 1.79
C GLY A 11 1.50 9.27 3.07
N CYS A 12 2.52 9.40 3.91
CA CYS A 12 2.46 10.21 5.12
C CYS A 12 3.36 11.43 4.96
N ALA A 13 2.77 12.63 5.12
CA ALA A 13 3.46 13.91 4.96
C ALA A 13 4.59 14.12 5.99
N THR A 14 4.59 13.36 7.08
CA THR A 14 5.52 13.49 8.22
C THR A 14 6.66 12.47 8.21
N GLY A 15 6.68 11.54 7.25
CA GLY A 15 7.75 10.54 7.11
C GLY A 15 7.30 9.23 6.46
N ILE A 16 8.19 8.23 6.44
CA ILE A 16 7.94 6.93 5.78
C ILE A 16 7.36 5.85 6.72
N ALA A 17 7.43 6.04 8.04
CA ALA A 17 7.04 5.02 9.01
C ALA A 17 5.57 4.60 8.88
N HIS A 18 4.65 5.57 8.89
CA HIS A 18 3.22 5.28 8.71
C HIS A 18 2.89 4.83 7.28
N THR A 19 3.69 5.21 6.30
CA THR A 19 3.53 4.86 4.89
C THR A 19 3.72 3.36 4.67
N TYR A 20 4.81 2.79 5.22
CA TYR A 20 5.06 1.34 5.20
C TYR A 20 4.09 0.58 6.12
N MET A 21 3.77 1.13 7.29
CA MET A 21 2.81 0.50 8.20
C MET A 21 1.42 0.36 7.58
N ALA A 22 0.98 1.39 6.84
CA ALA A 22 -0.27 1.34 6.08
C ALA A 22 -0.18 0.35 4.90
N GLN A 23 0.97 0.24 4.24
CA GLN A 23 1.20 -0.75 3.18
C GLN A 23 1.01 -2.17 3.72
N GLU A 24 1.71 -2.52 4.80
CA GLU A 24 1.62 -3.87 5.38
C GLU A 24 0.20 -4.19 5.86
N ALA A 25 -0.51 -3.23 6.46
CA ALA A 25 -1.88 -3.41 6.89
C ALA A 25 -2.83 -3.68 5.70
N LEU A 26 -2.65 -2.96 4.59
CA LEU A 26 -3.42 -3.14 3.35
C LEU A 26 -3.12 -4.49 2.69
N GLU A 27 -1.85 -4.90 2.62
CA GLU A 27 -1.47 -6.22 2.10
C GLU A 27 -2.04 -7.35 2.96
N GLN A 28 -1.99 -7.24 4.29
CA GLN A 28 -2.59 -8.22 5.18
C GLN A 28 -4.11 -8.27 5.06
N ALA A 29 -4.79 -7.13 4.92
CA ALA A 29 -6.24 -7.07 4.73
C ALA A 29 -6.66 -7.70 3.40
N ALA A 30 -5.95 -7.37 2.31
CA ALA A 30 -6.19 -7.96 1.00
C ALA A 30 -5.94 -9.48 1.01
N LYS A 31 -4.87 -9.94 1.67
CA LYS A 31 -4.58 -11.38 1.85
C LYS A 31 -5.67 -12.09 2.65
N LYS A 32 -6.23 -11.46 3.68
CA LYS A 32 -7.38 -11.99 4.45
C LYS A 32 -8.65 -12.06 3.61
N MET A 33 -8.84 -11.14 2.67
CA MET A 33 -9.99 -11.10 1.76
C MET A 33 -9.78 -11.93 0.48
N GLY A 34 -8.59 -12.50 0.26
CA GLY A 34 -8.26 -13.26 -0.95
C GLY A 34 -8.16 -12.40 -2.21
N LEU A 35 -7.89 -11.09 -2.06
CA LEU A 35 -7.82 -10.12 -3.16
C LEU A 35 -6.36 -9.82 -3.54
N THR A 36 -6.13 -9.54 -4.82
CA THR A 36 -4.81 -9.15 -5.32
C THR A 36 -4.67 -7.63 -5.19
N ILE A 37 -3.82 -7.16 -4.27
CA ILE A 37 -3.56 -5.73 -4.07
C ILE A 37 -2.17 -5.34 -4.58
N LYS A 38 -2.07 -4.16 -5.20
CA LYS A 38 -0.81 -3.47 -5.44
C LYS A 38 -0.79 -2.17 -4.63
N VAL A 39 0.15 -2.04 -3.72
CA VAL A 39 0.31 -0.82 -2.91
C VAL A 39 1.55 -0.07 -3.36
N GLU A 40 1.44 1.23 -3.59
CA GLU A 40 2.53 2.12 -3.98
C GLU A 40 2.80 3.12 -2.83
N THR A 41 4.03 3.15 -2.32
CA THR A 41 4.41 3.98 -1.16
C THR A 41 5.00 5.31 -1.62
N HIS A 42 4.33 6.41 -1.32
CA HIS A 42 4.73 7.78 -1.68
C HIS A 42 5.23 8.49 -0.41
N GLY A 43 6.55 8.45 -0.18
CA GLY A 43 7.19 9.08 0.96
C GLY A 43 7.57 10.54 0.72
N GLN A 44 7.99 11.25 1.78
CA GLN A 44 8.53 12.62 1.69
C GLN A 44 9.77 12.72 0.78
N THR A 45 10.52 11.63 0.62
CA THR A 45 11.74 11.59 -0.21
C THR A 45 11.45 11.18 -1.66
N GLY A 46 10.23 10.74 -2.00
CA GLY A 46 9.86 10.28 -3.34
C GLY A 46 9.05 8.99 -3.34
N VAL A 47 8.60 8.62 -4.55
CA VAL A 47 7.89 7.37 -4.90
C VAL A 47 8.85 6.21 -5.13
#